data_AF-A0A929G2N2-F1
#
_entry.id   AF-A0A929G2N2-F1
#
_cell.length_a   1.000
_cell.length_b   1.000
_cell.length_c   1.000
_cell.angle_alpha   90.00
_cell.angle_beta   90.00
_cell.angle_gamma   90.00
#
_symmetry.space_group_name_H-M   'P 1'
#
loop_
_entity.id
_entity.type
_entity.pdbx_description
1 polymer ?
#
loop_
_entity_poly.entity_id
_entity_poly.type
_entity_poly.pdbx_seq_one_letter_code
_entity_poly.pdbx_strand_id
1 'polypeptide(L)' 'MFVKIFLISLVFIGIAFVALSIKILLKKNGEFPNSSISKNKELKKRKIFCAKTQDKIANSEGCDACKNNFAN' A
#
# COMPACT_ATOMS: atom_id res chain seq x y z
N MET A 1 -41.68 -8.77 -12.58
CA MET A 1 -40.99 -9.39 -11.44
C MET A 1 -39.48 -9.11 -11.46
N PHE A 2 -38.81 -9.37 -12.59
CA PHE A 2 -37.35 -9.15 -12.75
C PHE A 2 -36.89 -7.69 -12.57
N VAL A 3 -37.61 -6.73 -13.17
CA VAL A 3 -37.27 -5.29 -13.09
C VAL A 3 -37.28 -4.75 -11.65
N LYS A 4 -38.22 -5.22 -10.81
CA LYS A 4 -38.29 -4.82 -9.39
C LYS A 4 -37.05 -5.29 -8.61
N ILE A 5 -36.59 -6.52 -8.87
CA ILE A 5 -35.39 -7.07 -8.23
C ILE A 5 -34.14 -6.34 -8.71
N PHE A 6 -34.06 -6.03 -10.00
CA PHE A 6 -32.95 -5.27 -10.58
C PHE A 6 -32.83 -3.86 -9.97
N LEU A 7 -33.95 -3.17 -9.80
CA LEU A 7 -34.00 -1.84 -9.17
C LEU A 7 -33.52 -1.88 -7.71
N ILE A 8 -33.94 -2.90 -6.95
CA ILE A 8 -33.51 -3.12 -5.57
C ILE A 8 -32.02 -3.43 -5.48
N SER A 9 -31.49 -4.25 -6.38
CA SER A 9 -30.06 -4.57 -6.44
C SER A 9 -29.20 -3.34 -6.75
N LEU A 10 -29.65 -2.50 -7.69
CA LEU A 10 -28.94 -1.28 -8.07
C LEU A 10 -28.85 -0.28 -6.90
N VAL A 11 -29.91 -0.14 -6.12
CA VAL A 11 -29.93 0.69 -4.90
C VAL A 11 -28.95 0.13 -3.86
N PHE A 12 -28.93 -1.18 -3.63
CA PHE A 12 -28.03 -1.82 -2.67
C PHE A 12 -26.55 -1.60 -3.02
N ILE A 13 -26.22 -1.77 -4.31
CA ILE A 13 -24.88 -1.53 -4.83
C ILE A 13 -24.52 -0.04 -4.72
N GLY A 14 -25.45 0.85 -5.08
CA GLY A 14 -25.26 2.30 -4.94
C GLY A 14 -24.94 2.72 -3.51
N ILE A 15 -25.66 2.20 -2.51
CA ILE A 15 -25.39 2.48 -1.09
C ILE A 15 -24.00 1.98 -0.67
N ALA A 16 -23.58 0.80 -1.13
CA ALA A 16 -22.25 0.27 -0.84
C ALA A 16 -21.13 1.17 -1.39
N PHE A 17 -21.27 1.67 -2.62
CA PHE A 17 -20.31 2.60 -3.20
C PHE A 17 -20.31 3.96 -2.48
N VAL A 18 -21.48 4.50 -2.12
CA VAL A 18 -21.56 5.74 -1.34
C VAL A 18 -20.86 5.61 0.01
N ALA A 19 -21.07 4.51 0.73
CA ALA A 19 -20.40 4.24 2.00
C ALA A 19 -18.87 4.14 1.84
N LEU A 20 -18.41 3.48 0.76
CA LEU A 20 -16.98 3.39 0.43
C LEU A 20 -16.39 4.77 0.10
N SER A 21 -17.09 5.57 -0.72
CA SER A 21 -16.68 6.92 -1.10
C SER A 21 -16.58 7.86 0.09
N ILE A 22 -17.55 7.82 1.00
CA ILE A 22 -17.51 8.60 2.24
C ILE A 22 -16.31 8.19 3.10
N LYS A 23 -16.01 6.89 3.20
CA LYS A 23 -14.83 6.41 3.95
C LYS A 23 -13.51 6.87 3.33
N ILE A 24 -13.44 6.99 2.00
CA ILE A 24 -12.28 7.51 1.27
C ILE A 24 -12.15 9.02 1.48
N LEU A 25 -13.25 9.78 1.40
CA LEU A 25 -13.28 11.24 1.55
C LEU A 25 -13.08 11.71 3.00
N LEU A 26 -13.65 10.99 3.98
CA LEU A 26 -13.49 11.30 5.41
C LEU A 26 -12.13 10.88 5.96
N LYS A 27 -11.33 10.11 5.21
CA LYS A 27 -9.94 9.84 5.56
C LYS A 27 -9.14 11.12 5.31
N LYS A 28 -9.10 11.97 6.35
CA LYS A 28 -8.58 13.35 6.40
C LYS A 28 -7.18 13.57 5.81
N ASN A 29 -6.39 12.51 5.61
CA ASN A 29 -5.20 12.47 4.77
C ASN A 29 -5.37 11.32 3.77
N GLY A 30 -6.01 11.56 2.63
CA GLY A 30 -6.28 10.59 1.55
C GLY A 30 -5.06 9.91 0.92
N GLU A 31 -3.90 9.99 1.58
CA GLU A 31 -2.79 9.09 1.33
C GLU A 31 -3.20 7.68 1.76
N PHE A 32 -3.19 6.77 0.80
CA PHE A 32 -2.93 5.37 1.12
C PHE A 32 -1.67 5.34 1.98
N PRO A 33 -1.68 4.61 3.12
CA PRO A 33 -0.48 4.50 3.94
C PRO A 33 0.66 4.14 2.99
N ASN A 34 1.72 4.96 2.99
CA ASN A 34 2.83 4.88 2.04
C ASN A 34 3.47 3.48 2.12
N SER A 35 2.91 2.52 1.39
CA SER A 35 3.37 1.13 1.27
C SER A 35 4.62 1.05 0.39
N SER A 36 5.00 2.17 -0.21
CA SER A 36 6.33 2.37 -0.76
C SER A 36 7.36 2.30 0.35
N ILE A 37 8.03 1.16 0.46
CA ILE A 37 9.19 0.91 1.35
C ILE A 37 10.21 2.06 1.28
N SER A 38 10.36 2.69 0.11
CA SER A 38 11.30 3.79 -0.14
C SER A 38 10.99 5.10 0.61
N LYS A 39 9.71 5.43 0.87
CA LYS A 39 9.31 6.69 1.53
C LYS A 39 9.11 6.56 3.05
N ASN A 40 9.13 5.35 3.59
CA ASN A 40 8.92 5.15 5.02
C ASN A 40 10.23 5.38 5.81
N LYS A 41 10.23 6.42 6.66
CA LYS A 41 11.37 6.77 7.53
C LYS A 41 11.73 5.63 8.49
N GLU A 42 10.73 4.87 8.94
CA GLU A 42 10.93 3.76 9.88
C GLU A 42 11.60 2.54 9.23
N LEU A 43 11.27 2.25 7.96
CA LEU A 43 11.93 1.17 7.20
C LEU A 43 13.36 1.54 6.81
N LYS A 44 13.61 2.83 6.52
CA LYS A 44 14.98 3.33 6.30
C LYS A 44 15.86 3.18 7.54
N LYS A 45 15.34 3.44 8.75
CA LYS A 45 16.08 3.23 10.01
C LYS A 45 16.46 1.76 10.20
N ARG A 46 15.57 0.85 9.80
CA ARG A 46 15.81 -0.61 9.81
C ARG A 46 16.62 -1.10 8.60
N LYS A 47 17.13 -0.20 7.75
CA LYS A 47 17.89 -0.50 6.52
C LYS A 47 17.18 -1.43 5.54
N ILE A 48 15.85 -1.43 5.54
CA ILE A 48 15.01 -2.18 4.61
C ILE A 48 14.73 -1.28 3.40
N PHE A 49 15.32 -1.62 2.26
CA PHE A 49 15.16 -0.90 1.00
C PHE A 49 14.30 -1.68 0.00
N CYS A 50 13.91 -1.01 -1.10
CA CYS A 50 13.27 -1.70 -2.22
C CYS A 50 14.26 -2.71 -2.82
N ALA A 51 13.77 -3.86 -3.30
CA ALA A 51 14.58 -4.90 -3.93
C ALA A 51 15.61 -4.33 -4.91
N LYS A 52 15.19 -3.47 -5.84
CA LYS A 52 16.07 -2.82 -6.83
C LYS A 52 17.20 -1.98 -6.21
N THR A 53 16.96 -1.35 -5.07
CA THR A 53 18.00 -0.60 -4.34
C THR A 53 18.94 -1.57 -3.64
N GLN A 54 18.41 -2.62 -3.04
CA GLN A 54 19.18 -3.68 -2.39
C GLN A 54 20.07 -4.43 -3.40
N ASP A 55 19.58 -4.70 -4.61
CA ASP A 55 20.32 -5.31 -5.71
C ASP A 55 21.49 -4.42 -6.17
N LYS A 56 21.27 -3.11 -6.28
CA LYS A 56 22.32 -2.15 -6.62
C LYS A 56 23.41 -2.09 -5.57
N ILE A 57 23.03 -2.07 -4.30
CA ILE A 57 23.96 -2.06 -3.16
C ILE A 57 24.77 -3.37 -3.16
N ALA A 58 24.12 -4.51 -3.34
CA ALA A 58 24.80 -5.81 -3.44
C ALA A 58 25.78 -5.87 -4.62
N ASN A 59 25.46 -5.21 -5.74
CA ASN A 59 26.35 -5.12 -6.90
C ASN A 59 27.51 -4.13 -6.71
N SER A 60 27.35 -3.05 -5.94
CA SER A 60 28.41 -2.05 -5.70
C SER A 60 29.30 -2.37 -4.49
N GLU A 61 28.75 -3.03 -3.47
CA GLU A 61 29.40 -3.27 -2.17
C GLU A 61 29.66 -4.76 -1.88
N GLY A 62 29.24 -5.65 -2.80
CA GLY A 62 29.31 -7.11 -2.62
C GLY A 62 28.13 -7.68 -1.82
N CYS A 63 27.83 -8.98 -1.99
CA CYS A 63 26.74 -9.67 -1.29
C CYS A 63 26.84 -9.60 0.25
N ASP A 64 28.04 -9.38 0.80
CA ASP A 64 28.29 -9.35 2.24
C ASP A 64 27.68 -8.11 2.92
N ALA A 65 27.62 -6.97 2.22
CA ALA A 65 27.02 -5.74 2.76
C ALA A 65 25.52 -5.90 3.05
N CYS A 66 24.80 -6.70 2.27
CA CYS A 66 23.37 -6.93 2.48
C CYS A 66 23.09 -7.77 3.74
N LYS A 67 23.96 -8.72 4.07
CA LYS A 67 23.79 -9.62 5.23
C LYS A 67 24.02 -8.90 6.56
N ASN A 68 25.00 -8.00 6.59
CA ASN A 68 25.39 -7.24 7.79
C ASN A 68 24.32 -6.23 8.24
N ASN A 69 23.43 -5.83 7.31
CA ASN A 69 22.33 -4.91 7.60
C ASN A 69 21.10 -5.58 8.22
N PHE A 70 21.00 -6.92 8.19
CA PHE A 70 19.93 -7.71 8.83
C PHE A 70 20.39 -8.43 10.10
N ALA A 71 21.69 -8.38 10.41
CA ALA A 71 22.32 -9.08 11.53
C ALA A 71 22.69 -8.16 12.73
N ASN A 72 22.28 -6.89 12.70
CA ASN A 72 22.41 -5.94 13.82
C ASN A 72 21.04 -5.71 14.47
#